data_AF-M5WGN4-F1
#
_entry.id   AF-M5WGN4-F1
#
_cell.length_a   1.000
_cell.length_b   1.000
_cell.length_c   1.000
_cell.angle_alpha   90.00
_cell.angle_beta   90.00
_cell.angle_gamma   90.00
#
_symmetry.space_group_name_H-M   'P 1'
#
loop_
_entity.id
_entity.type
_entity.pdbx_description
1 polymer ?
#
loop_
_entity_poly.entity_id
_entity_poly.type
_entity_poly.pdbx_seq_one_letter_code
_entity_poly.pdbx_strand_id
1 'polypeptide(L)'
;MRNDGREALLNRNKLGRCVSHKQDELKSFRSYIWWMCVDQSNAWKACISWSIFILFGIVVPAISHFVFACAICDGKHKRPYDCVVQLSLSSVATVSFLCLSWFVRKFGLRRFLFFDKLYNESETVRREYTEQLNRSLKLLCIFVMPCFAAESAYKIWWYASEATQIPFLGNVYMSAAIACSLELCSWLYRTTVFFLVCVLFRLICYLQILRLQDFATVFQVESDVGSVLSEHLRIRRHLTIISHRYRGFILWSLILVTGSQFALLLITTRSGATANLDVYRSGELALCSITLVTGVLILLRSATKITHKAQAVTCLATKWHVCATLDSFDANEGDSPTTNPIAANGRVFPVASSSGDSDSDLASDDQDELENAKLDLSYSYSTISYQKRQALVTYLENNRAGITIYGFTFDRTTLHTIFMLELSLILWLLGKTVGI
;
A
#
# COMPACT_ATOMS: atom_id res chain seq x y z
N MET A 1 -14.56 36.96 48.90
CA MET A 1 -14.37 35.48 48.99
C MET A 1 -14.93 34.89 47.70
N ARG A 2 -14.19 34.70 46.60
CA ARG A 2 -13.01 33.83 46.35
C ARG A 2 -13.25 32.38 46.78
N ASN A 3 -14.11 31.63 46.07
CA ASN A 3 -13.89 30.18 45.94
C ASN A 3 -14.53 29.43 44.75
N ASP A 4 -15.46 30.00 43.97
CA ASP A 4 -16.14 29.18 42.93
C ASP A 4 -15.35 28.95 41.63
N GLY A 5 -14.21 29.62 41.45
CA GLY A 5 -13.36 29.46 40.25
C GLY A 5 -12.37 28.29 40.32
N ARG A 6 -12.18 27.66 41.48
CA ARG A 6 -11.16 26.60 41.67
C ARG A 6 -11.70 25.18 41.52
N GLU A 7 -13.00 24.95 41.73
CA GLU A 7 -13.58 23.61 41.60
C GLU A 7 -13.87 23.24 40.13
N ALA A 8 -14.18 24.22 39.27
CA ALA A 8 -14.35 23.99 37.84
C ALA A 8 -13.02 23.71 37.10
N LEU A 9 -11.88 24.14 37.64
CA LEU A 9 -10.54 23.87 37.05
C LEU A 9 -9.93 22.55 37.49
N LEU A 10 -10.41 21.94 38.58
CA LEU A 10 -9.93 20.63 39.04
C LEU A 10 -10.68 19.45 38.41
N ASN A 11 -11.89 19.66 37.90
CA ASN A 11 -12.68 18.58 37.30
C ASN A 11 -12.42 18.35 35.80
N ARG A 12 -11.75 19.30 35.12
CA ARG A 12 -11.33 19.12 33.70
C ARG A 12 -10.09 18.24 33.53
N ASN A 13 -9.34 18.01 34.62
CA ASN A 13 -8.20 17.08 34.66
C ASN A 13 -8.58 15.64 35.03
N LYS A 14 -9.88 15.36 35.19
CA LYS A 14 -10.43 14.02 35.52
C LYS A 14 -11.35 13.46 34.42
N LEU A 15 -11.29 13.99 33.20
CA LEU A 15 -11.80 13.24 32.05
C LEU A 15 -10.83 12.08 31.83
N GLY A 16 -11.28 10.89 32.24
CA GLY A 16 -10.54 9.64 32.22
C GLY A 16 -9.72 9.49 30.95
N ARG A 17 -8.41 9.65 31.12
CA ARG A 17 -7.39 9.13 30.24
C ARG A 17 -7.66 7.64 30.15
N CYS A 18 -8.43 7.20 29.15
CA CYS A 18 -8.47 5.81 28.73
C CYS A 18 -7.06 5.50 28.24
N VAL A 19 -6.20 5.10 29.18
CA VAL A 19 -4.91 4.50 28.92
C VAL A 19 -5.19 3.14 28.28
N SER A 20 -5.59 3.15 27.00
CA SER A 20 -5.35 2.01 26.13
C SER A 20 -3.83 1.87 26.09
N HIS A 21 -3.31 0.92 26.87
CA HIS A 21 -1.89 0.68 27.00
C HIS A 21 -1.38 0.31 25.60
N LYS A 22 -0.66 1.22 24.94
CA LYS A 22 -0.10 1.05 23.58
C LYS A 22 0.74 -0.22 23.42
N GLN A 23 1.20 -0.81 24.52
CA GLN A 23 1.89 -2.11 24.55
C GLN A 23 0.95 -3.29 24.27
N ASP A 24 -0.34 -3.21 24.59
CA ASP A 24 -1.28 -4.32 24.42
C ASP A 24 -1.68 -4.53 22.95
N GLU A 25 -1.81 -3.46 22.17
CA GLU A 25 -2.19 -3.56 20.75
C GLU A 25 -1.08 -4.17 19.89
N LEU A 26 0.17 -3.74 20.10
CA LEU A 26 1.32 -4.35 19.44
C LEU A 26 1.57 -5.77 19.96
N LYS A 27 1.19 -6.07 21.21
CA LYS A 27 1.26 -7.42 21.79
C LYS A 27 0.28 -8.36 21.11
N SER A 28 -0.93 -7.91 20.78
CA SER A 28 -1.89 -8.68 19.97
C SER A 28 -1.27 -9.03 18.61
N PHE A 29 -0.77 -8.04 17.87
CA PHE A 29 -0.13 -8.28 16.57
C PHE A 29 1.13 -9.15 16.64
N ARG A 30 1.98 -8.96 17.65
CA ARG A 30 3.16 -9.79 17.89
C ARG A 30 2.77 -11.22 18.27
N SER A 31 1.68 -11.38 19.02
CA SER A 31 1.08 -12.68 19.33
C SER A 31 0.64 -13.37 18.04
N TYR A 32 -0.04 -12.67 17.13
CA TYR A 32 -0.41 -13.21 15.82
C TYR A 32 0.80 -13.65 15.00
N ILE A 33 1.84 -12.81 14.87
CA ILE A 33 3.06 -13.18 14.14
C ILE A 33 3.76 -14.39 14.80
N TRP A 34 3.73 -14.48 16.12
CA TRP A 34 4.28 -15.61 16.86
C TRP A 34 3.48 -16.89 16.62
N TRP A 35 2.14 -16.82 16.65
CA TRP A 35 1.25 -17.92 16.28
C TRP A 35 1.47 -18.39 14.84
N MET A 36 1.76 -17.47 13.92
CA MET A 36 2.11 -17.77 12.53
C MET A 36 3.56 -18.27 12.37
N CYS A 37 4.31 -18.39 13.47
CA CYS A 37 5.70 -18.86 13.51
C CYS A 37 6.68 -18.02 12.69
N VAL A 38 6.43 -16.70 12.56
CA VAL A 38 7.30 -15.77 11.82
C VAL A 38 7.93 -14.69 12.72
N ASP A 39 7.84 -14.85 14.05
CA ASP A 39 8.40 -13.88 15.01
C ASP A 39 9.93 -14.00 15.10
N GLN A 40 10.64 -13.00 14.57
CA GLN A 40 12.11 -12.91 14.61
C GLN A 40 12.63 -11.89 15.63
N SER A 41 11.86 -11.59 16.66
CA SER A 41 12.22 -10.55 17.65
C SER A 41 13.39 -10.89 18.57
N ASN A 42 13.73 -12.17 18.75
CA ASN A 42 14.87 -12.63 19.54
C ASN A 42 15.66 -13.67 18.74
N ALA A 43 16.97 -13.81 18.96
CA ALA A 43 17.81 -14.78 18.25
C ALA A 43 17.28 -16.23 18.36
N TRP A 44 16.81 -16.61 19.55
CA TRP A 44 16.15 -17.90 19.80
C TRP A 44 14.88 -18.08 18.96
N LYS A 45 14.00 -17.07 18.97
CA LYS A 45 12.76 -17.09 18.19
C LYS A 45 13.03 -17.07 16.68
N ALA A 46 14.07 -16.36 16.25
CA ALA A 46 14.53 -16.36 14.87
C ALA A 46 14.99 -17.77 14.46
N CYS A 47 15.81 -18.45 15.27
CA CYS A 47 16.21 -19.84 15.02
C CYS A 47 15.01 -20.78 14.89
N ILE A 48 14.02 -20.66 15.77
CA ILE A 48 12.76 -21.40 15.69
C ILE A 48 12.02 -21.08 14.38
N SER A 49 11.83 -19.79 14.05
CA SER A 49 11.12 -19.39 12.83
C SER A 49 11.80 -19.89 11.56
N TRP A 50 13.14 -19.91 11.51
CA TRP A 50 13.92 -20.45 10.40
C TRP A 50 13.80 -21.97 10.32
N SER A 51 13.81 -22.66 11.45
CA SER A 51 13.64 -24.12 11.49
C SER A 51 12.24 -24.53 11.00
N ILE A 52 11.21 -23.83 11.45
CA ILE A 52 9.81 -24.04 11.00
C ILE A 52 9.67 -23.71 9.51
N PHE A 53 10.31 -22.62 9.05
CA PHE A 53 10.30 -22.26 7.64
C PHE A 53 10.99 -23.32 6.77
N ILE A 54 12.16 -23.82 7.17
CA ILE A 54 12.86 -24.89 6.44
C ILE A 54 12.00 -26.15 6.42
N LEU A 55 11.40 -26.51 7.56
CA LEU A 55 10.55 -27.70 7.66
C LEU A 55 9.32 -27.61 6.73
N PHE A 56 8.47 -26.60 6.90
CA PHE A 56 7.20 -26.52 6.17
C PHE A 56 7.33 -25.87 4.79
N GLY A 57 8.35 -25.05 4.56
CA GLY A 57 8.57 -24.34 3.31
C GLY A 57 9.42 -25.13 2.30
N ILE A 58 10.29 -26.04 2.75
CA ILE A 58 11.25 -26.73 1.88
C ILE A 58 11.21 -28.25 2.08
N VAL A 59 11.40 -28.73 3.31
CA VAL A 59 11.56 -30.16 3.60
C VAL A 59 10.29 -30.95 3.35
N VAL A 60 9.14 -30.52 3.89
CA VAL A 60 7.85 -31.22 3.71
C VAL A 60 7.44 -31.27 2.22
N PRO A 61 7.49 -30.16 1.45
CA PRO A 61 7.29 -30.22 0.00
C PRO A 61 8.27 -31.16 -0.71
N ALA A 62 9.56 -31.09 -0.41
CA ALA A 62 10.55 -31.97 -1.03
C ALA A 62 10.28 -33.45 -0.73
N ILE A 63 9.96 -33.80 0.52
CA ILE A 63 9.58 -35.16 0.89
C ILE A 63 8.31 -35.58 0.15
N SER A 64 7.31 -34.68 0.05
CA SER A 64 6.08 -35.01 -0.67
C SER A 64 6.35 -35.32 -2.14
N HIS A 65 7.16 -34.51 -2.80
CA HIS A 65 7.54 -34.73 -4.19
C HIS A 65 8.45 -35.95 -4.40
N PHE A 66 9.44 -36.20 -3.55
CA PHE A 66 10.44 -37.25 -3.80
C PHE A 66 10.10 -38.60 -3.17
N VAL A 67 9.36 -38.62 -2.06
CA VAL A 67 9.07 -39.83 -1.30
C VAL A 67 7.65 -40.34 -1.59
N PHE A 68 6.67 -39.45 -1.74
CA PHE A 68 5.30 -39.88 -2.11
C PHE A 68 5.09 -40.00 -3.63
N ALA A 69 5.91 -39.38 -4.48
CA ALA A 69 5.93 -39.68 -5.91
C ALA A 69 6.64 -41.04 -6.14
N CYS A 70 5.92 -42.11 -5.84
CA CYS A 70 6.36 -43.46 -6.08
C CYS A 70 6.67 -43.67 -7.57
N ALA A 71 7.94 -44.00 -7.88
CA ALA A 71 8.38 -44.35 -9.24
C ALA A 71 7.72 -45.65 -9.78
N ILE A 72 7.02 -46.39 -8.92
CA ILE A 72 6.38 -47.69 -9.20
C ILE A 72 4.85 -47.56 -9.33
N CYS A 73 4.26 -46.38 -9.06
CA CYS A 73 2.80 -46.20 -9.16
C CYS A 73 2.32 -46.09 -10.61
N ASP A 74 1.19 -46.74 -10.88
CA ASP A 74 0.55 -46.95 -12.18
C ASP A 74 0.28 -45.63 -12.96
N GLY A 75 0.32 -45.70 -14.29
CA GLY A 75 0.30 -44.56 -15.21
C GLY A 75 -0.93 -43.64 -15.13
N LYS A 76 -1.99 -44.06 -14.42
CA LYS A 76 -3.18 -43.25 -14.13
C LYS A 76 -3.03 -42.28 -12.95
N HIS A 77 -2.02 -42.46 -12.08
CA HIS A 77 -1.94 -41.78 -10.77
C HIS A 77 -0.71 -40.87 -10.57
N LYS A 78 0.10 -40.64 -11.61
CA LYS A 78 1.22 -39.67 -11.56
C LYS A 78 0.66 -38.29 -11.19
N ARG A 79 1.12 -37.54 -10.19
CA ARG A 79 0.74 -36.12 -10.05
C ARG A 79 1.63 -35.29 -10.99
N PRO A 80 1.19 -34.88 -12.20
CA PRO A 80 2.09 -34.25 -13.15
C PRO A 80 2.30 -32.76 -12.82
N TYR A 81 1.39 -32.17 -12.04
CA TYR A 81 1.36 -30.74 -11.71
C TYR A 81 1.95 -30.40 -10.34
N ASP A 82 2.13 -31.41 -9.48
CA ASP A 82 2.55 -31.24 -8.08
C ASP A 82 3.93 -30.57 -7.97
N CYS A 83 4.86 -30.89 -8.89
CA CYS A 83 6.16 -30.21 -8.96
C CYS A 83 6.03 -28.69 -9.15
N VAL A 84 5.18 -28.25 -10.08
CA VAL A 84 4.98 -26.81 -10.36
C VAL A 84 4.25 -26.12 -9.21
N VAL A 85 3.24 -26.75 -8.62
CA VAL A 85 2.51 -26.20 -7.47
C VAL A 85 3.45 -26.05 -6.28
N GLN A 86 4.19 -27.09 -5.94
CA GLN A 86 5.07 -27.05 -4.78
C GLN A 86 6.23 -26.09 -4.98
N LEU A 87 6.83 -26.03 -6.17
CA LEU A 87 7.95 -25.13 -6.47
C LEU A 87 7.50 -23.67 -6.50
N SER A 88 6.35 -23.36 -7.12
CA SER A 88 5.80 -22.00 -7.15
C SER A 88 5.41 -21.50 -5.76
N LEU A 89 4.69 -22.32 -4.98
CA LEU A 89 4.28 -21.94 -3.63
C LEU A 89 5.48 -21.78 -2.68
N SER A 90 6.48 -22.66 -2.79
CA SER A 90 7.69 -22.60 -1.95
C SER A 90 8.61 -21.45 -2.34
N SER A 91 8.78 -21.16 -3.64
CA SER A 91 9.59 -20.03 -4.11
C SER A 91 9.00 -18.69 -3.65
N VAL A 92 7.69 -18.51 -3.79
CA VAL A 92 6.99 -17.29 -3.34
C VAL A 92 7.02 -17.17 -1.81
N ALA A 93 6.78 -18.27 -1.08
CA ALA A 93 6.90 -18.27 0.38
C ALA A 93 8.33 -17.94 0.85
N THR A 94 9.36 -18.41 0.14
CA THR A 94 10.77 -18.09 0.43
C THR A 94 11.06 -16.62 0.24
N VAL A 95 10.66 -16.04 -0.89
CA VAL A 95 10.84 -14.60 -1.12
C VAL A 95 10.10 -13.78 -0.06
N SER A 96 8.87 -14.18 0.32
CA SER A 96 8.11 -13.54 1.40
C SER A 96 8.79 -13.66 2.76
N PHE A 97 9.26 -14.84 3.13
CA PHE A 97 9.92 -15.06 4.42
C PHE A 97 11.23 -14.29 4.52
N LEU A 98 12.06 -14.30 3.48
CA LEU A 98 13.30 -13.53 3.42
C LEU A 98 13.04 -12.02 3.51
N CYS A 99 12.02 -11.54 2.80
CA CYS A 99 11.58 -10.16 2.84
C CYS A 99 11.16 -9.75 4.26
N LEU A 100 10.31 -10.54 4.91
CA LEU A 100 9.86 -10.28 6.27
C LEU A 100 11.01 -10.37 7.27
N SER A 101 11.90 -11.35 7.12
CA SER A 101 13.08 -11.55 7.96
C SER A 101 14.02 -10.34 7.91
N TRP A 102 14.32 -9.88 6.68
CA TRP A 102 15.14 -8.72 6.46
C TRP A 102 14.53 -7.47 7.09
N PHE A 103 13.22 -7.27 6.97
CA PHE A 103 12.54 -6.13 7.57
C PHE A 103 12.56 -6.16 9.10
N VAL A 104 12.25 -7.31 9.71
CA VAL A 104 12.23 -7.45 11.16
C VAL A 104 13.63 -7.24 11.73
N ARG A 105 14.68 -7.81 11.12
CA ARG A 105 16.07 -7.63 11.57
C ARG A 105 16.60 -6.22 11.37
N LYS A 106 16.29 -5.57 10.24
CA LYS A 106 16.86 -4.26 9.90
C LYS A 106 16.15 -3.10 10.58
N PHE A 107 14.83 -3.15 10.72
CA PHE A 107 14.03 -2.03 11.22
C PHE A 107 13.38 -2.31 12.57
N GLY A 108 13.08 -3.57 12.88
CA GLY A 108 12.21 -3.94 13.99
C GLY A 108 10.73 -3.68 13.67
N LEU A 109 9.85 -4.51 14.25
CA LEU A 109 8.42 -4.54 13.93
C LEU A 109 7.71 -3.19 14.14
N ARG A 110 8.05 -2.47 15.22
CA ARG A 110 7.46 -1.17 15.57
C ARG A 110 7.84 -0.07 14.57
N ARG A 111 9.11 -0.02 14.18
CA ARG A 111 9.62 0.98 13.22
C ARG A 111 9.16 0.67 11.81
N PHE A 112 9.03 -0.61 11.48
CA PHE A 112 8.51 -1.09 10.20
C PHE A 112 7.06 -0.64 9.96
N LEU A 113 6.19 -0.79 10.98
CA LEU A 113 4.79 -0.34 10.94
C LEU A 113 4.61 1.17 11.18
N PHE A 114 5.69 1.92 11.39
CA PHE A 114 5.68 3.36 11.74
C PHE A 114 4.95 3.69 13.04
N PHE A 115 4.74 2.73 13.93
CA PHE A 115 4.16 2.95 15.27
C PHE A 115 5.01 3.88 16.14
N ASP A 116 6.31 3.97 15.86
CA ASP A 116 7.23 4.82 16.62
C ASP A 116 6.87 6.31 16.49
N LYS A 117 6.44 6.72 15.30
CA LYS A 117 6.07 8.11 15.01
C LYS A 117 4.65 8.47 15.46
N LEU A 118 3.79 7.46 15.64
CA LEU A 118 2.40 7.61 16.09
C LEU A 118 2.30 8.03 17.57
N TYR A 119 3.41 8.06 18.30
CA TYR A 119 3.42 8.49 19.70
C TYR A 119 3.04 9.97 19.86
N ASN A 120 3.43 10.80 18.89
CA ASN A 120 3.21 12.25 18.90
C ASN A 120 1.88 12.67 18.25
N GLU A 121 1.14 11.74 17.67
CA GLU A 121 -0.11 12.01 16.94
C GLU A 121 -1.33 11.92 17.86
N SER A 122 -2.44 12.53 17.43
CA SER A 122 -3.70 12.57 18.18
C SER A 122 -4.27 11.19 18.51
N GLU A 123 -5.05 11.10 19.61
CA GLU A 123 -5.63 9.83 20.06
C GLU A 123 -6.65 9.24 19.08
N THR A 124 -7.32 10.09 18.30
CA THR A 124 -8.26 9.69 17.25
C THR A 124 -7.54 8.96 16.10
N VAL A 125 -6.41 9.50 15.63
CA VAL A 125 -5.57 8.87 14.59
C VAL A 125 -5.01 7.54 15.08
N ARG A 126 -4.63 7.45 16.36
CA ARG A 126 -4.17 6.21 16.97
C ARG A 126 -5.25 5.12 16.98
N ARG A 127 -6.49 5.48 17.30
CA ARG A 127 -7.62 4.54 17.31
C ARG A 127 -7.92 4.01 15.91
N GLU A 128 -8.01 4.90 14.93
CA GLU A 128 -8.24 4.55 13.52
C GLU A 128 -7.15 3.62 12.97
N TYR A 129 -5.90 3.87 13.36
CA TYR A 129 -4.77 3.01 13.03
C TYR A 129 -4.97 1.58 13.57
N THR A 130 -5.27 1.44 14.86
CA THR A 130 -5.41 0.12 15.52
C THR A 130 -6.59 -0.66 14.96
N GLU A 131 -7.70 0.02 14.70
CA GLU A 131 -8.86 -0.58 14.03
C GLU A 131 -8.47 -1.13 12.66
N GLN A 132 -7.69 -0.37 11.89
CA GLN A 132 -7.22 -0.82 10.59
C GLN A 132 -6.22 -1.99 10.68
N LEU A 133 -5.33 -2.00 11.67
CA LEU A 133 -4.45 -3.13 11.94
C LEU A 133 -5.26 -4.42 12.13
N ASN A 134 -6.25 -4.39 13.03
CA ASN A 134 -7.12 -5.54 13.29
C ASN A 134 -7.92 -5.94 12.04
N ARG A 135 -8.45 -4.96 11.30
CA ARG A 135 -9.15 -5.19 10.03
C ARG A 135 -8.25 -5.88 9.00
N SER A 136 -6.98 -5.49 8.90
CA SER A 136 -6.02 -6.09 7.99
C SER A 136 -5.69 -7.55 8.36
N LEU A 137 -5.60 -7.87 9.65
CA LEU A 137 -5.43 -9.25 10.12
C LEU A 137 -6.69 -10.10 9.88
N LYS A 138 -7.89 -9.54 10.11
CA LYS A 138 -9.14 -10.22 9.75
C LYS A 138 -9.20 -10.51 8.25
N LEU A 139 -8.74 -9.59 7.40
CA LEU A 139 -8.65 -9.80 5.96
C LEU A 139 -7.71 -10.96 5.61
N LEU A 140 -6.58 -11.10 6.29
CA LEU A 140 -5.71 -12.27 6.13
C LEU A 140 -6.47 -13.57 6.41
N CYS A 141 -7.19 -13.65 7.53
CA CYS A 141 -8.01 -14.83 7.85
C CYS A 141 -9.10 -15.07 6.80
N ILE A 142 -9.76 -14.02 6.31
CA ILE A 142 -10.82 -14.11 5.28
C ILE A 142 -10.27 -14.67 3.97
N PHE A 143 -9.02 -14.41 3.60
CA PHE A 143 -8.41 -15.00 2.40
C PHE A 143 -7.87 -16.41 2.64
N VAL A 144 -7.20 -16.66 3.77
CA VAL A 144 -6.55 -17.94 4.04
C VAL A 144 -7.55 -19.05 4.36
N MET A 145 -8.58 -18.76 5.17
CA MET A 145 -9.56 -19.78 5.61
C MET A 145 -10.33 -20.47 4.47
N PRO A 146 -10.92 -19.78 3.48
CA PRO A 146 -11.64 -20.46 2.40
C PRO A 146 -10.71 -21.25 1.50
N CYS A 147 -9.52 -20.73 1.20
CA CYS A 147 -8.54 -21.46 0.40
C CYS A 147 -8.05 -22.71 1.15
N PHE A 148 -7.83 -22.62 2.47
CA PHE A 148 -7.48 -23.77 3.30
C PHE A 148 -8.60 -24.80 3.40
N ALA A 149 -9.86 -24.38 3.51
CA ALA A 149 -10.99 -25.28 3.53
C ALA A 149 -11.13 -26.05 2.20
N ALA A 150 -10.96 -25.35 1.08
CA ALA A 150 -10.97 -25.96 -0.25
C ALA A 150 -9.83 -26.97 -0.43
N GLU A 151 -8.61 -26.61 -0.03
CA GLU A 151 -7.44 -27.50 -0.09
C GLU A 151 -7.61 -28.71 0.84
N SER A 152 -8.14 -28.49 2.04
CA SER A 152 -8.42 -29.56 3.00
C SER A 152 -9.44 -30.55 2.45
N ALA A 153 -10.55 -30.06 1.91
CA ALA A 153 -11.56 -30.92 1.28
C ALA A 153 -10.97 -31.74 0.13
N TYR A 154 -10.14 -31.10 -0.71
CA TYR A 154 -9.46 -31.75 -1.83
C TYR A 154 -8.52 -32.88 -1.35
N LYS A 155 -7.61 -32.59 -0.41
CA LYS A 155 -6.65 -33.60 0.08
C LYS A 155 -7.31 -34.69 0.89
N ILE A 156 -8.28 -34.35 1.75
CA ILE A 156 -9.03 -35.35 2.52
C ILE A 156 -9.74 -36.31 1.58
N TRP A 157 -10.41 -35.79 0.55
CA TRP A 157 -11.03 -36.66 -0.46
C TRP A 157 -10.00 -37.55 -1.15
N TRP A 158 -8.88 -36.97 -1.61
CA TRP A 158 -7.84 -37.70 -2.32
C TRP A 158 -7.30 -38.86 -1.47
N TYR A 159 -6.88 -38.58 -0.24
CA TYR A 159 -6.37 -39.58 0.69
C TYR A 159 -7.44 -40.59 1.14
N ALA A 160 -8.71 -40.18 1.26
CA ALA A 160 -9.80 -41.10 1.59
C ALA A 160 -10.14 -42.06 0.44
N SER A 161 -10.00 -41.61 -0.81
CA SER A 161 -10.27 -42.43 -2.00
C SER A 161 -9.15 -43.43 -2.33
N GLU A 162 -7.93 -43.20 -1.80
CA GLU A 162 -6.70 -43.91 -2.19
C GLU A 162 -5.98 -44.60 -1.02
N ALA A 163 -6.63 -44.71 0.15
CA ALA A 163 -6.04 -45.20 1.40
C ALA A 163 -5.48 -46.63 1.38
N THR A 164 -5.61 -47.39 0.28
CA THR A 164 -5.24 -48.82 0.19
C THR A 164 -3.93 -49.11 -0.55
N GLN A 165 -3.28 -48.14 -1.20
CA GLN A 165 -2.10 -48.39 -2.06
C GLN A 165 -0.80 -47.70 -1.64
N ILE A 166 -0.77 -47.05 -0.47
CA ILE A 166 0.40 -46.30 -0.04
C ILE A 166 1.39 -47.22 0.71
N PRO A 167 2.67 -47.31 0.29
CA PRO A 167 3.63 -48.21 0.91
C PRO A 167 4.20 -47.57 2.18
N PHE A 168 3.62 -47.85 3.36
CA PHE A 168 4.19 -47.38 4.63
C PHE A 168 4.29 -48.45 5.72
N LEU A 169 5.36 -48.32 6.52
CA LEU A 169 5.71 -49.12 7.71
C LEU A 169 4.66 -48.91 8.83
N GLY A 170 3.66 -49.79 8.93
CA GLY A 170 2.72 -49.83 10.05
C GLY A 170 1.25 -49.83 9.62
N ASN A 171 0.40 -49.09 10.36
CA ASN A 171 -1.03 -48.94 10.05
C ASN A 171 -1.24 -47.89 8.95
N VAL A 172 -1.71 -48.32 7.78
CA VAL A 172 -1.86 -47.53 6.55
C VAL A 172 -2.68 -46.24 6.78
N TYR A 173 -3.73 -46.32 7.60
CA TYR A 173 -4.58 -45.17 7.93
C TYR A 173 -3.85 -44.09 8.73
N MET A 174 -2.97 -44.49 9.65
CA MET A 174 -2.23 -43.55 10.50
C MET A 174 -1.14 -42.83 9.70
N SER A 175 -0.43 -43.55 8.83
CA SER A 175 0.56 -42.95 7.93
C SER A 175 -0.07 -42.00 6.91
N ALA A 176 -1.22 -42.37 6.34
CA ALA A 176 -1.96 -41.50 5.42
C ALA A 176 -2.47 -40.22 6.11
N ALA A 177 -3.00 -40.35 7.33
CA ALA A 177 -3.44 -39.19 8.12
C ALA A 177 -2.29 -38.23 8.47
N ILE A 178 -1.12 -38.75 8.84
CA ILE A 178 0.07 -37.95 9.14
C ILE A 178 0.58 -37.23 7.88
N ALA A 179 0.66 -37.93 6.73
CA ALA A 179 1.08 -37.33 5.46
C ALA A 179 0.13 -36.21 5.02
N CYS A 180 -1.19 -36.46 5.06
CA CYS A 180 -2.20 -35.47 4.75
C CYS A 180 -2.11 -34.24 5.67
N SER A 181 -1.97 -34.46 6.98
CA SER A 181 -1.84 -33.36 7.94
C SER A 181 -0.59 -32.52 7.70
N LEU A 182 0.56 -33.15 7.45
CA LEU A 182 1.81 -32.45 7.17
C LEU A 182 1.74 -31.63 5.87
N GLU A 183 1.16 -32.19 4.81
CA GLU A 183 0.96 -31.47 3.56
C GLU A 183 0.03 -30.27 3.73
N LEU A 184 -1.08 -30.42 4.45
CA LEU A 184 -2.01 -29.33 4.75
C LEU A 184 -1.37 -28.24 5.61
N CYS A 185 -0.62 -28.61 6.65
CA CYS A 185 0.14 -27.66 7.46
C CYS A 185 1.20 -26.93 6.65
N SER A 186 1.93 -27.63 5.76
CA SER A 186 2.91 -27.01 4.88
C SER A 186 2.28 -26.03 3.88
N TRP A 187 1.16 -26.42 3.27
CA TRP A 187 0.42 -25.56 2.36
C TRP A 187 -0.12 -24.32 3.08
N LEU A 188 -0.76 -24.51 4.25
CA LEU A 188 -1.28 -23.42 5.06
C LEU A 188 -0.17 -22.47 5.49
N TYR A 189 0.97 -22.98 5.94
CA TYR A 189 2.10 -22.15 6.35
C TYR A 189 2.62 -21.30 5.18
N ARG A 190 2.87 -21.91 4.01
CA ARG A 190 3.40 -21.19 2.83
C ARG A 190 2.44 -20.12 2.32
N THR A 191 1.15 -20.43 2.21
CA THR A 191 0.11 -19.47 1.79
C THR A 191 -0.04 -18.34 2.82
N THR A 192 -0.02 -18.68 4.10
CA THR A 192 -0.12 -17.71 5.21
C THR A 192 1.07 -16.75 5.21
N VAL A 193 2.30 -17.23 5.04
CA VAL A 193 3.50 -16.38 4.95
C VAL A 193 3.44 -15.46 3.75
N PHE A 194 3.00 -15.95 2.59
CA PHE A 194 2.83 -15.12 1.39
C PHE A 194 1.79 -14.02 1.61
N PHE A 195 0.57 -14.38 2.02
CA PHE A 195 -0.49 -13.40 2.26
C PHE A 195 -0.15 -12.42 3.38
N LEU A 196 0.58 -12.85 4.41
CA LEU A 196 1.02 -11.95 5.48
C LEU A 196 1.82 -10.79 4.90
N VAL A 197 2.82 -11.04 4.06
CA VAL A 197 3.63 -9.95 3.47
C VAL A 197 2.77 -9.05 2.56
N CYS A 198 1.85 -9.63 1.79
CA CYS A 198 0.91 -8.88 0.96
C CYS A 198 -0.01 -7.96 1.79
N VAL A 199 -0.55 -8.47 2.89
CA VAL A 199 -1.40 -7.72 3.83
C VAL A 199 -0.61 -6.67 4.58
N LEU A 200 0.63 -6.94 4.99
CA LEU A 200 1.51 -5.96 5.62
C LEU A 200 1.82 -4.80 4.68
N PHE A 201 2.09 -5.08 3.40
CA PHE A 201 2.25 -4.03 2.40
C PHE A 201 0.97 -3.21 2.22
N ARG A 202 -0.19 -3.87 2.10
CA ARG A 202 -1.50 -3.20 2.04
C ARG A 202 -1.74 -2.31 3.26
N LEU A 203 -1.43 -2.81 4.44
CA LEU A 203 -1.56 -2.07 5.70
C LEU A 203 -0.66 -0.84 5.67
N ILE A 204 0.63 -0.99 5.37
CA ILE A 204 1.57 0.14 5.27
C ILE A 204 1.07 1.19 4.27
N CYS A 205 0.59 0.78 3.11
CA CYS A 205 0.02 1.68 2.11
C CYS A 205 -1.21 2.41 2.64
N TYR A 206 -2.12 1.70 3.32
CA TYR A 206 -3.31 2.33 3.91
C TYR A 206 -2.94 3.33 5.00
N LEU A 207 -1.97 3.00 5.85
CA LEU A 207 -1.52 3.90 6.91
C LEU A 207 -0.95 5.20 6.36
N GLN A 208 -0.28 5.15 5.20
CA GLN A 208 0.15 6.37 4.53
C GLN A 208 -1.02 7.14 3.89
N ILE A 209 -2.07 6.45 3.41
CA ILE A 209 -3.29 7.13 2.94
C ILE A 209 -3.96 7.89 4.08
N LEU A 210 -4.05 7.31 5.27
CA LEU A 210 -4.65 7.99 6.43
C LEU A 210 -3.88 9.29 6.77
N ARG A 211 -2.54 9.24 6.75
CA ARG A 211 -1.70 10.43 6.92
C ARG A 211 -1.90 11.47 5.83
N LEU A 212 -2.12 11.03 4.60
CA LEU A 212 -2.37 11.92 3.48
C LEU A 212 -3.73 12.63 3.61
N GLN A 213 -4.74 11.94 4.16
CA GLN A 213 -6.05 12.52 4.44
C GLN A 213 -5.98 13.54 5.56
N ASP A 214 -5.24 13.24 6.63
CA ASP A 214 -5.01 14.15 7.76
C ASP A 214 -4.25 15.40 7.31
N PHE A 215 -3.24 15.23 6.44
CA PHE A 215 -2.58 16.34 5.77
C PHE A 215 -3.57 17.19 4.94
N ALA A 216 -4.46 16.56 4.17
CA ALA A 216 -5.44 17.29 3.36
C ALA A 216 -6.42 18.12 4.20
N THR A 217 -6.74 17.69 5.43
CA THR A 217 -7.57 18.47 6.35
C THR A 217 -6.82 19.64 6.98
N VAL A 218 -5.54 19.45 7.34
CA VAL A 218 -4.68 20.54 7.87
C VAL A 218 -4.34 21.56 6.77
N PHE A 219 -4.22 21.11 5.53
CA PHE A 219 -3.99 21.95 4.36
C PHE A 219 -5.07 23.00 4.13
N GLN A 220 -6.30 22.81 4.65
CA GLN A 220 -7.35 23.83 4.60
C GLN A 220 -7.24 24.88 5.72
N VAL A 221 -6.50 24.58 6.80
CA VAL A 221 -6.44 25.40 8.01
C VAL A 221 -5.14 26.21 8.09
N GLU A 222 -4.01 25.66 7.64
CA GLU A 222 -2.71 26.34 7.65
C GLU A 222 -2.40 26.97 6.28
N SER A 223 -2.24 28.29 6.23
CA SER A 223 -2.11 29.08 5.00
C SER A 223 -0.67 29.30 4.51
N ASP A 224 0.35 28.80 5.21
CA ASP A 224 1.74 28.99 4.82
C ASP A 224 2.21 27.95 3.79
N VAL A 225 2.59 28.42 2.61
CA VAL A 225 3.13 27.62 1.49
C VAL A 225 4.36 26.82 1.92
N GLY A 226 5.18 27.38 2.81
CA GLY A 226 6.42 26.75 3.28
C GLY A 226 6.19 25.49 4.12
N SER A 227 5.25 25.54 5.08
CA SER A 227 4.90 24.39 5.92
C SER A 227 4.29 23.25 5.09
N VAL A 228 3.41 23.61 4.15
CA VAL A 228 2.77 22.70 3.20
C VAL A 228 3.78 21.94 2.35
N LEU A 229 4.76 22.65 1.77
CA LEU A 229 5.80 22.03 0.94
C LEU A 229 6.68 21.09 1.76
N SER A 230 7.07 21.49 2.98
CA SER A 230 7.90 20.69 3.88
C SER A 230 7.20 19.38 4.28
N GLU A 231 5.91 19.42 4.61
CA GLU A 231 5.14 18.21 4.92
C GLU A 231 4.93 17.33 3.69
N HIS A 232 4.63 17.91 2.51
CA HIS A 232 4.54 17.13 1.28
C HIS A 232 5.86 16.42 0.95
N LEU A 233 7.01 17.09 1.09
CA LEU A 233 8.33 16.49 0.94
C LEU A 233 8.59 15.37 1.94
N ARG A 234 8.13 15.53 3.18
CA ARG A 234 8.23 14.50 4.22
C ARG A 234 7.41 13.26 3.86
N ILE A 235 6.17 13.43 3.40
CA ILE A 235 5.32 12.34 2.94
C ILE A 235 5.97 11.62 1.75
N ARG A 236 6.43 12.38 0.75
CA ARG A 236 7.15 11.84 -0.42
C ARG A 236 8.36 11.00 0.02
N ARG A 237 9.14 11.49 0.98
CA ARG A 237 10.28 10.75 1.54
C ARG A 237 9.86 9.41 2.15
N HIS A 238 8.78 9.38 2.93
CA HIS A 238 8.26 8.11 3.50
C HIS A 238 7.78 7.15 2.42
N LEU A 239 7.08 7.63 1.40
CA LEU A 239 6.64 6.82 0.26
C LEU A 239 7.83 6.25 -0.52
N THR A 240 8.87 7.05 -0.77
CA THR A 240 10.10 6.56 -1.45
C THR A 240 10.82 5.52 -0.61
N ILE A 241 10.91 5.71 0.71
CA ILE A 241 11.50 4.73 1.62
C ILE A 241 10.72 3.41 1.60
N ILE A 242 9.37 3.47 1.64
CA ILE A 242 8.50 2.29 1.58
C ILE A 242 8.65 1.60 0.22
N SER A 243 8.63 2.36 -0.87
CA SER A 243 8.80 1.84 -2.23
C SER A 243 10.14 1.13 -2.38
N HIS A 244 11.23 1.77 -1.94
CA HIS A 244 12.57 1.19 -2.01
C HIS A 244 12.69 -0.11 -1.20
N ARG A 245 11.99 -0.20 -0.07
CA ARG A 245 11.96 -1.40 0.78
C ARG A 245 11.25 -2.56 0.10
N TYR A 246 10.13 -2.31 -0.58
CA TYR A 246 9.29 -3.34 -1.17
C TYR A 246 9.53 -3.60 -2.66
N ARG A 247 10.30 -2.76 -3.36
CA ARG A 247 10.49 -2.87 -4.82
C ARG A 247 11.02 -4.24 -5.25
N GLY A 248 11.98 -4.79 -4.50
CA GLY A 248 12.56 -6.10 -4.79
C GLY A 248 11.52 -7.19 -4.60
N PHE A 249 10.78 -7.15 -3.48
CA PHE A 249 9.72 -8.10 -3.19
C PHE A 249 8.60 -8.09 -4.23
N ILE A 250 8.09 -6.91 -4.60
CA ILE A 250 7.02 -6.78 -5.59
C ILE A 250 7.47 -7.29 -6.96
N LEU A 251 8.70 -6.95 -7.38
CA LEU A 251 9.27 -7.41 -8.64
C LEU A 251 9.46 -8.94 -8.66
N TRP A 252 10.08 -9.51 -7.64
CA TRP A 252 10.25 -10.97 -7.54
C TRP A 252 8.91 -11.70 -7.45
N SER A 253 7.95 -11.17 -6.70
CA SER A 253 6.61 -11.75 -6.61
C SER A 253 5.88 -11.70 -7.96
N LEU A 254 5.99 -10.62 -8.73
CA LEU A 254 5.44 -10.55 -10.08
C LEU A 254 6.08 -11.61 -10.96
N ILE A 255 7.41 -11.65 -11.05
CA ILE A 255 8.15 -12.61 -11.90
C ILE A 255 7.81 -14.06 -11.54
N LEU A 256 7.84 -14.42 -10.25
CA LEU A 256 7.56 -15.78 -9.80
C LEU A 256 6.11 -16.18 -10.08
N VAL A 257 5.15 -15.28 -9.85
CA VAL A 257 3.75 -15.56 -10.13
C VAL A 257 3.51 -15.67 -11.63
N THR A 258 3.97 -14.73 -12.45
CA THR A 258 3.90 -14.79 -13.91
C THR A 258 4.52 -16.08 -14.45
N GLY A 259 5.73 -16.43 -13.99
CA GLY A 259 6.40 -17.66 -14.37
C GLY A 259 5.63 -18.91 -13.97
N SER A 260 5.00 -18.92 -12.79
CA SER A 260 4.15 -20.03 -12.34
C SER A 260 2.87 -20.16 -13.16
N GLN A 261 2.22 -19.05 -13.51
CA GLN A 261 1.02 -19.06 -14.36
C GLN A 261 1.35 -19.51 -15.79
N PHE A 262 2.51 -19.10 -16.30
CA PHE A 262 2.99 -19.52 -17.60
C PHE A 262 3.34 -21.01 -17.64
N ALA A 263 4.06 -21.51 -16.63
CA ALA A 263 4.37 -22.94 -16.51
C ALA A 263 3.10 -23.78 -16.36
N LEU A 264 2.15 -23.31 -15.55
CA LEU A 264 0.83 -23.88 -15.42
C LEU A 264 0.16 -24.00 -16.80
N LEU A 265 0.05 -22.89 -17.52
CA LEU A 265 -0.60 -22.87 -18.82
C LEU A 265 0.07 -23.79 -19.84
N LEU A 266 1.40 -23.82 -19.87
CA LEU A 266 2.18 -24.71 -20.74
C LEU A 266 1.89 -26.19 -20.51
N ILE A 267 1.85 -26.61 -19.24
CA ILE A 267 1.66 -28.03 -18.93
C ILE A 267 0.22 -28.42 -19.25
N THR A 268 -0.76 -27.57 -18.90
CA THR A 268 -2.18 -27.87 -19.17
C THR A 268 -2.49 -27.91 -20.67
N THR A 269 -1.93 -27.02 -21.48
CA THR A 269 -2.14 -27.05 -22.95
C THR A 269 -1.42 -28.22 -23.61
N ARG A 270 -0.18 -28.53 -23.22
CA ARG A 270 0.57 -29.68 -23.77
C ARG A 270 -0.07 -31.02 -23.42
N SER A 271 -0.63 -31.16 -22.22
CA SER A 271 -1.36 -32.36 -21.82
C SER A 271 -2.74 -32.49 -22.47
N GLY A 272 -3.33 -31.37 -22.89
CA GLY A 272 -4.67 -31.31 -23.51
C GLY A 272 -4.79 -32.00 -24.88
N ALA A 273 -3.67 -32.39 -25.50
CA ALA A 273 -3.69 -33.09 -26.78
C ALA A 273 -4.03 -34.60 -26.68
N THR A 274 -4.02 -35.23 -25.49
CA THR A 274 -4.25 -36.69 -25.39
C THR A 274 -5.02 -37.23 -24.17
N ALA A 275 -5.39 -36.44 -23.16
CA ALA A 275 -6.20 -37.00 -22.06
C ALA A 275 -7.08 -35.96 -21.37
N ASN A 276 -8.33 -36.35 -21.16
CA ASN A 276 -9.41 -35.60 -20.52
C ASN A 276 -8.92 -34.70 -19.37
N LEU A 277 -9.33 -33.43 -19.42
CA LEU A 277 -9.25 -32.45 -18.34
C LEU A 277 -10.16 -32.91 -17.19
N ASP A 278 -9.75 -33.96 -16.47
CA ASP A 278 -10.40 -34.35 -15.23
C ASP A 278 -10.20 -33.21 -14.24
N VAL A 279 -11.28 -32.46 -14.00
CA VAL A 279 -11.41 -31.38 -13.01
C VAL A 279 -10.84 -31.81 -11.65
N TYR A 280 -10.86 -33.13 -11.38
CA TYR A 280 -10.29 -33.78 -10.21
C TYR A 280 -8.77 -33.65 -10.05
N ARG A 281 -8.00 -33.60 -11.14
CA ARG A 281 -6.52 -33.54 -11.09
C ARG A 281 -5.98 -32.11 -11.17
N SER A 282 -6.83 -31.16 -11.54
CA SER A 282 -6.50 -29.74 -11.70
C SER A 282 -6.87 -28.88 -10.48
N GLY A 283 -7.56 -29.43 -9.48
CA GLY A 283 -8.03 -28.70 -8.30
C GLY A 283 -6.93 -27.98 -7.52
N GLU A 284 -5.90 -28.71 -7.10
CA GLU A 284 -4.73 -28.16 -6.37
C GLU A 284 -3.99 -27.08 -7.18
N LEU A 285 -3.92 -27.28 -8.50
CA LEU A 285 -3.29 -26.37 -9.44
C LEU A 285 -4.06 -25.04 -9.57
N ALA A 286 -5.39 -25.12 -9.71
CA ALA A 286 -6.28 -23.98 -9.76
C ALA A 286 -6.27 -23.20 -8.43
N LEU A 287 -6.31 -23.89 -7.29
CA LEU A 287 -6.24 -23.27 -5.97
C LEU A 287 -4.91 -22.54 -5.74
N CYS A 288 -3.79 -23.13 -6.18
CA CYS A 288 -2.49 -22.48 -6.15
C CYS A 288 -2.47 -21.21 -7.01
N SER A 289 -2.95 -21.30 -8.25
CA SER A 289 -3.01 -20.16 -9.17
C SER A 289 -3.84 -18.99 -8.60
N ILE A 290 -5.06 -19.28 -8.13
CA ILE A 290 -5.95 -18.28 -7.52
C ILE A 290 -5.28 -17.61 -6.32
N THR A 291 -4.61 -18.40 -5.48
CA THR A 291 -3.90 -17.90 -4.29
C THR A 291 -2.78 -16.93 -4.67
N LEU A 292 -1.93 -17.33 -5.61
CA LEU A 292 -0.80 -16.53 -6.08
C LEU A 292 -1.25 -15.21 -6.74
N VAL A 293 -2.22 -15.29 -7.66
CA VAL A 293 -2.77 -14.12 -8.35
C VAL A 293 -3.45 -13.18 -7.36
N THR A 294 -4.21 -13.70 -6.41
CA THR A 294 -4.89 -12.88 -5.39
C THR A 294 -3.89 -12.09 -4.56
N GLY A 295 -2.77 -12.70 -4.15
CA GLY A 295 -1.72 -12.00 -3.41
C GLY A 295 -1.09 -10.86 -4.21
N VAL A 296 -0.75 -11.09 -5.48
CA VAL A 296 -0.20 -10.06 -6.37
C VAL A 296 -1.21 -8.94 -6.63
N LEU A 297 -2.49 -9.25 -6.84
CA LEU A 297 -3.53 -8.24 -7.01
C LEU A 297 -3.69 -7.37 -5.76
N ILE A 298 -3.57 -7.94 -4.56
CA ILE A 298 -3.56 -7.17 -3.30
C ILE A 298 -2.39 -6.18 -3.29
N LEU A 299 -1.19 -6.60 -3.69
CA LEU A 299 -0.02 -5.74 -3.78
C LEU A 299 -0.23 -4.60 -4.79
N LEU A 300 -0.57 -4.94 -6.03
CA LEU A 300 -0.75 -3.97 -7.12
C LEU A 300 -1.87 -2.97 -6.81
N ARG A 301 -3.05 -3.43 -6.38
CA ARG A 301 -4.17 -2.54 -6.04
C ARG A 301 -3.81 -1.60 -4.89
N SER A 302 -3.06 -2.07 -3.90
CA SER A 302 -2.62 -1.23 -2.79
C SER A 302 -1.66 -0.14 -3.26
N ALA A 303 -0.71 -0.47 -4.13
CA ALA A 303 0.25 0.47 -4.72
C ALA A 303 -0.43 1.50 -5.64
N THR A 304 -1.33 1.07 -6.52
CA THR A 304 -2.09 1.98 -7.39
C THR A 304 -2.98 2.91 -6.58
N LYS A 305 -3.65 2.41 -5.51
CA LYS A 305 -4.55 3.22 -4.68
C LYS A 305 -3.81 4.36 -3.98
N ILE A 306 -2.63 4.09 -3.42
CA ILE A 306 -1.85 5.12 -2.75
C ILE A 306 -1.27 6.14 -3.73
N THR A 307 -0.78 5.70 -4.89
CA THR A 307 -0.31 6.63 -5.94
C THR A 307 -1.44 7.54 -6.41
N HIS A 308 -2.64 7.00 -6.64
CA HIS A 308 -3.80 7.82 -7.01
C HIS A 308 -4.17 8.84 -5.93
N LYS A 309 -4.12 8.44 -4.65
CA LYS A 309 -4.38 9.37 -3.54
C LYS A 309 -3.30 10.44 -3.42
N ALA A 310 -2.03 10.08 -3.60
CA ALA A 310 -0.91 11.02 -3.63
C ALA A 310 -1.04 12.03 -4.78
N GLN A 311 -1.47 11.58 -5.96
CA GLN A 311 -1.76 12.45 -7.10
C GLN A 311 -2.97 13.37 -6.85
N ALA A 312 -3.98 12.93 -6.10
CA ALA A 312 -5.13 13.79 -5.78
C ALA A 312 -4.77 15.03 -4.95
N VAL A 313 -3.63 15.02 -4.24
CA VAL A 313 -3.13 16.19 -3.48
C VAL A 313 -2.76 17.35 -4.41
N THR A 314 -2.28 17.07 -5.63
CA THR A 314 -1.97 18.15 -6.59
C THR A 314 -3.23 18.91 -7.01
N CYS A 315 -4.34 18.19 -7.22
CA CYS A 315 -5.64 18.78 -7.52
C CYS A 315 -6.22 19.56 -6.32
N LEU A 316 -5.98 19.10 -5.09
CA LEU A 316 -6.35 19.88 -3.91
C LEU A 316 -5.56 21.19 -3.83
N ALA A 317 -4.26 21.15 -4.13
CA ALA A 317 -3.41 22.32 -4.12
C ALA A 317 -3.76 23.33 -5.21
N THR A 318 -4.13 22.88 -6.41
CA THR A 318 -4.63 23.78 -7.46
C THR A 318 -5.95 24.43 -7.06
N LYS A 319 -6.89 23.67 -6.48
CA LYS A 319 -8.17 24.21 -5.99
C LYS A 319 -7.93 25.27 -4.90
N TRP A 320 -7.04 24.99 -3.95
CA TRP A 320 -6.68 25.94 -2.91
C TRP A 320 -6.01 27.20 -3.46
N HIS A 321 -5.10 27.05 -4.43
CA HIS A 321 -4.52 28.20 -5.11
C HIS A 321 -5.61 29.08 -5.72
N VAL A 322 -6.55 28.49 -6.48
CA VAL A 322 -7.65 29.23 -7.10
C VAL A 322 -8.52 29.93 -6.06
N CYS A 323 -8.96 29.23 -5.00
CA CYS A 323 -9.77 29.84 -3.93
C CYS A 323 -9.01 31.00 -3.25
N ALA A 324 -7.75 30.78 -2.86
CA ALA A 324 -6.95 31.81 -2.21
C ALA A 324 -6.64 33.01 -3.12
N THR A 325 -6.66 32.82 -4.45
CA THR A 325 -6.57 33.94 -5.40
C THR A 325 -7.88 34.70 -5.55
N LEU A 326 -9.02 34.02 -5.60
CA LEU A 326 -10.34 34.66 -5.69
C LEU A 326 -10.63 35.47 -4.41
N ASP A 327 -10.40 34.89 -3.24
CA ASP A 327 -10.58 35.57 -1.95
C ASP A 327 -9.71 36.83 -1.84
N SER A 328 -8.52 36.82 -2.45
CA SER A 328 -7.65 38.01 -2.48
C SER A 328 -8.13 39.13 -3.42
N PHE A 329 -8.94 38.81 -4.43
CA PHE A 329 -9.58 39.82 -5.27
C PHE A 329 -10.81 40.41 -4.58
N ASP A 330 -11.65 39.58 -3.96
CA ASP A 330 -12.83 40.03 -3.23
C ASP A 330 -12.47 40.92 -2.02
N ALA A 331 -11.38 40.61 -1.31
CA ALA A 331 -10.87 41.43 -0.22
C ALA A 331 -10.41 42.83 -0.68
N ASN A 332 -9.94 42.96 -1.93
CA ASN A 332 -9.44 44.22 -2.47
C ASN A 332 -10.57 45.11 -3.03
N GLU A 333 -11.78 44.56 -3.24
CA GLU A 333 -12.99 45.31 -3.61
C GLU A 333 -13.77 45.84 -2.38
N GLY A 334 -13.49 45.33 -1.17
CA GLY A 334 -14.21 45.65 0.07
C GLY A 334 -13.71 46.86 0.86
N ASP A 335 -12.53 47.40 0.57
CA ASP A 335 -11.86 48.46 1.38
C ASP A 335 -11.90 49.87 0.74
N SER A 336 -12.93 50.17 -0.05
CA SER A 336 -13.26 51.57 -0.39
C SER A 336 -14.34 52.12 0.57
N PRO A 337 -14.07 53.15 1.38
CA PRO A 337 -15.12 53.82 2.13
C PRO A 337 -15.77 54.85 1.21
N THR A 338 -16.86 54.51 0.52
CA THR A 338 -17.79 55.57 0.08
C THR A 338 -19.19 55.06 -0.21
N THR A 339 -20.11 55.45 0.67
CA THR A 339 -21.34 56.16 0.35
C THR A 339 -22.00 55.87 -1.01
N ASN A 340 -23.12 55.14 -0.93
CA ASN A 340 -24.28 55.09 -1.82
C ASN A 340 -24.15 54.50 -3.24
N PRO A 341 -25.16 53.72 -3.69
CA PRO A 341 -25.18 53.08 -5.00
C PRO A 341 -25.77 54.03 -6.05
N ILE A 342 -25.19 54.10 -7.25
CA ILE A 342 -25.90 54.32 -8.53
C ILE A 342 -24.92 54.04 -9.71
N ALA A 343 -25.35 53.11 -10.56
CA ALA A 343 -25.11 52.98 -12.00
C ALA A 343 -23.69 52.79 -12.60
N ALA A 344 -23.60 51.64 -13.30
CA ALA A 344 -23.19 51.49 -14.70
C ALA A 344 -21.69 51.51 -15.09
N ASN A 345 -21.26 50.34 -15.57
CA ASN A 345 -20.39 50.07 -16.72
C ASN A 345 -19.26 51.05 -17.08
N GLY A 346 -18.01 50.54 -17.04
CA GLY A 346 -16.94 51.07 -17.87
C GLY A 346 -15.54 50.67 -17.42
N ARG A 347 -15.04 49.52 -17.89
CA ARG A 347 -13.59 49.24 -17.86
C ARG A 347 -12.90 50.15 -18.87
N VAL A 348 -11.99 51.01 -18.43
CA VAL A 348 -11.06 51.73 -19.32
C VAL A 348 -9.67 51.74 -18.67
N PHE A 349 -8.70 51.11 -19.35
CA PHE A 349 -7.26 51.25 -19.10
C PHE A 349 -6.80 52.66 -19.49
N PRO A 350 -5.88 53.31 -18.75
CA PRO A 350 -5.21 54.50 -19.28
C PRO A 350 -3.99 54.07 -20.09
N VAL A 351 -4.07 54.30 -21.41
CA VAL A 351 -2.90 54.37 -22.30
C VAL A 351 -2.32 55.78 -22.15
N ALA A 352 -1.01 55.85 -21.90
CA ALA A 352 -0.25 57.07 -21.74
C ALA A 352 -0.33 57.98 -22.98
N SER A 353 -0.67 59.24 -22.78
CA SER A 353 -0.50 60.33 -23.75
C SER A 353 0.90 60.92 -23.62
N SER A 354 1.65 60.90 -24.72
CA SER A 354 2.94 61.59 -24.88
C SER A 354 2.77 62.94 -25.56
N SER A 355 3.69 63.86 -25.23
CA SER A 355 3.99 65.17 -25.84
C SER A 355 2.94 66.26 -25.62
N GLY A 356 3.24 67.42 -25.04
CA GLY A 356 4.51 68.07 -24.72
C GLY A 356 4.43 69.51 -25.21
N ASP A 357 4.37 70.49 -24.31
CA ASP A 357 4.87 71.84 -24.61
C ASP A 357 5.14 72.67 -23.35
N SER A 358 5.98 73.68 -23.53
CA SER A 358 6.94 74.26 -22.57
C SER A 358 6.45 75.40 -21.66
N ASP A 359 7.19 75.56 -20.55
CA ASP A 359 7.61 76.77 -19.80
C ASP A 359 6.61 77.85 -19.34
N SER A 360 6.54 78.09 -18.01
CA SER A 360 7.05 79.31 -17.35
C SER A 360 6.67 79.41 -15.86
N ASP A 361 7.56 80.08 -15.11
CA ASP A 361 7.68 80.15 -13.65
C ASP A 361 6.51 80.82 -12.88
N LEU A 362 6.34 80.43 -11.60
CA LEU A 362 6.45 81.26 -10.39
C LEU A 362 5.59 80.75 -9.22
N ALA A 363 6.30 80.40 -8.14
CA ALA A 363 5.93 80.44 -6.71
C ALA A 363 4.45 80.23 -6.29
N SER A 364 4.20 79.11 -5.62
CA SER A 364 3.42 79.11 -4.38
C SER A 364 3.82 77.93 -3.50
N ASP A 365 3.94 78.25 -2.21
CA ASP A 365 4.12 77.40 -1.05
C ASP A 365 3.07 76.27 -0.96
N ASP A 366 3.36 75.31 -0.08
CA ASP A 366 2.49 74.25 0.45
C ASP A 366 2.64 72.82 -0.12
N GLN A 367 3.32 71.99 0.70
CA GLN A 367 2.87 70.70 1.21
C GLN A 367 3.08 69.41 0.37
N ASP A 368 3.93 68.54 0.92
CA ASP A 368 3.88 67.06 0.88
C ASP A 368 3.98 66.31 -0.46
N GLU A 369 5.21 66.09 -0.99
CA GLU A 369 5.46 64.99 -1.92
C GLU A 369 6.87 64.39 -1.77
N LEU A 370 7.09 63.56 -0.74
CA LEU A 370 8.05 62.46 -0.86
C LEU A 370 7.73 61.30 0.11
N GLU A 371 6.49 60.81 0.09
CA GLU A 371 6.15 59.50 0.65
C GLU A 371 5.93 58.47 -0.47
N ASN A 372 6.83 58.44 -1.47
CA ASN A 372 6.81 57.42 -2.54
C ASN A 372 7.40 56.06 -2.08
N ALA A 373 7.52 55.83 -0.76
CA ALA A 373 7.93 54.57 -0.14
C ALA A 373 6.73 53.71 0.31
N LYS A 374 5.51 54.12 -0.05
CA LYS A 374 4.26 53.43 0.26
C LYS A 374 3.61 52.90 -1.01
N LEU A 375 4.42 52.38 -1.94
CA LEU A 375 3.93 51.44 -2.96
C LEU A 375 3.37 50.22 -2.20
N ASP A 376 2.09 50.35 -1.92
CA ASP A 376 1.13 49.40 -1.42
C ASP A 376 1.75 48.08 -0.96
N LEU A 377 2.12 48.07 0.32
CA LEU A 377 2.58 46.87 1.01
C LEU A 377 1.54 45.74 0.90
N SER A 378 0.25 46.07 0.71
CA SER A 378 -0.85 45.13 0.49
C SER A 378 -0.79 44.49 -0.91
N TYR A 379 -0.57 45.27 -1.96
CA TYR A 379 -0.36 44.76 -3.33
C TYR A 379 0.94 43.96 -3.47
N SER A 380 2.01 44.40 -2.80
CA SER A 380 3.29 43.68 -2.78
C SER A 380 3.19 42.36 -2.00
N TYR A 381 2.44 42.33 -0.89
CA TYR A 381 2.20 41.12 -0.11
C TYR A 381 1.30 40.11 -0.86
N SER A 382 0.24 40.59 -1.52
CA SER A 382 -0.67 39.75 -2.30
C SER A 382 0.03 39.12 -3.52
N THR A 383 0.86 39.87 -4.25
CA THR A 383 1.65 39.35 -5.38
C THR A 383 2.73 38.34 -4.97
N ILE A 384 3.43 38.54 -3.84
CA ILE A 384 4.40 37.57 -3.31
C ILE A 384 3.70 36.29 -2.87
N SER A 385 2.53 36.39 -2.21
CA SER A 385 1.75 35.23 -1.81
C SER A 385 1.27 34.42 -3.03
N TYR A 386 0.81 35.12 -4.08
CA TYR A 386 0.43 34.52 -5.36
C TYR A 386 1.60 33.75 -5.99
N GLN A 387 2.76 34.39 -6.13
CA GLN A 387 3.95 33.76 -6.72
C GLN A 387 4.38 32.51 -5.94
N LYS A 388 4.34 32.54 -4.60
CA LYS A 388 4.66 31.38 -3.76
C LYS A 388 3.68 30.23 -3.98
N ARG A 389 2.37 30.50 -4.02
CA ARG A 389 1.35 29.47 -4.25
C ARG A 389 1.43 28.89 -5.66
N GLN A 390 1.64 29.74 -6.67
CA GLN A 390 1.82 29.31 -8.06
C GLN A 390 3.07 28.42 -8.20
N ALA A 391 4.19 28.80 -7.59
CA ALA A 391 5.41 27.99 -7.58
C ALA A 391 5.20 26.61 -6.92
N LEU A 392 4.42 26.54 -5.83
CA LEU A 392 4.05 25.28 -5.19
C LEU A 392 3.21 24.40 -6.11
N VAL A 393 2.19 24.97 -6.77
CA VAL A 393 1.34 24.23 -7.71
C VAL A 393 2.16 23.70 -8.88
N THR A 394 2.98 24.53 -9.50
CA THR A 394 3.87 24.11 -10.61
C THR A 394 4.85 23.03 -10.15
N TYR A 395 5.40 23.13 -8.93
CA TYR A 395 6.23 22.08 -8.35
C TYR A 395 5.47 20.75 -8.22
N LEU A 396 4.25 20.78 -7.67
CA LEU A 396 3.42 19.59 -7.46
C LEU A 396 2.98 18.94 -8.77
N GLU A 397 2.65 19.74 -9.78
CA GLU A 397 2.28 19.27 -11.11
C GLU A 397 3.44 18.56 -11.81
N ASN A 398 4.65 19.12 -11.71
CA ASN A 398 5.85 18.55 -12.33
C ASN A 398 6.46 17.40 -11.51
N ASN A 399 6.14 17.29 -10.21
CA ASN A 399 6.65 16.24 -9.32
C ASN A 399 5.53 15.30 -8.87
N ARG A 400 5.11 14.39 -9.75
CA ARG A 400 4.12 13.36 -9.42
C ARG A 400 4.57 12.52 -8.21
N ALA A 401 3.81 12.59 -7.12
CA ALA A 401 4.02 11.77 -5.94
C ALA A 401 3.38 10.38 -6.11
N GLY A 402 4.05 9.33 -5.62
CA GLY A 402 3.55 7.94 -5.71
C GLY A 402 4.59 6.90 -5.34
N ILE A 403 4.17 5.63 -5.34
CA ILE A 403 5.10 4.49 -5.18
C ILE A 403 5.77 4.25 -6.54
N THR A 404 7.10 4.32 -6.56
CA THR A 404 7.92 4.11 -7.77
C THR A 404 8.81 2.87 -7.67
N ILE A 405 8.71 1.96 -8.63
CA ILE A 405 9.61 0.80 -8.77
C ILE A 405 10.53 1.04 -9.96
N TYR A 406 11.84 1.15 -9.70
CA TYR A 406 12.88 1.32 -10.72
C TYR A 406 12.57 2.42 -11.76
N GLY A 407 12.03 3.55 -11.31
CA GLY A 407 11.69 4.69 -12.17
C GLY A 407 10.24 4.68 -12.69
N PHE A 408 9.54 3.54 -12.64
CA PHE A 408 8.13 3.45 -13.03
C PHE A 408 7.21 3.71 -11.84
N THR A 409 6.29 4.66 -11.97
CA THR A 409 5.24 4.92 -10.97
C THR A 409 4.14 3.88 -11.07
N PHE A 410 3.76 3.22 -9.97
CA PHE A 410 2.57 2.36 -9.94
C PHE A 410 1.29 3.20 -9.93
N ASP A 411 0.77 3.45 -11.11
CA ASP A 411 -0.49 4.14 -11.36
C ASP A 411 -1.51 3.19 -12.01
N ARG A 412 -2.63 3.73 -12.53
CA ARG A 412 -3.61 2.91 -13.23
C ARG A 412 -3.09 2.42 -14.57
N THR A 413 -2.32 3.25 -15.28
CA THR A 413 -1.80 2.90 -16.60
C THR A 413 -0.81 1.76 -16.51
N THR A 414 0.13 1.77 -15.56
CA THR A 414 1.07 0.67 -15.33
C THR A 414 0.37 -0.64 -14.99
N LEU A 415 -0.70 -0.63 -14.18
CA LEU A 415 -1.50 -1.83 -13.93
C LEU A 415 -2.11 -2.37 -15.22
N HIS A 416 -2.71 -1.51 -16.05
CA HIS A 416 -3.20 -1.91 -17.36
C HIS A 416 -2.10 -2.45 -18.27
N THR A 417 -0.90 -1.85 -18.28
CA THR A 417 0.22 -2.36 -19.07
C THR A 417 0.71 -3.73 -18.61
N ILE A 418 0.77 -3.98 -17.28
CA ILE A 418 1.12 -5.29 -16.74
C ILE A 418 0.06 -6.30 -17.18
N PHE A 419 -1.22 -5.97 -17.03
CA PHE A 419 -2.31 -6.85 -17.46
C PHE A 419 -2.26 -7.15 -18.96
N MET A 420 -2.01 -6.14 -19.79
CA MET A 420 -1.89 -6.33 -21.25
C MET A 420 -0.67 -7.17 -21.61
N LEU A 421 0.47 -6.97 -20.93
CA LEU A 421 1.67 -7.79 -21.12
C LEU A 421 1.41 -9.26 -20.77
N GLU A 422 0.81 -9.52 -19.61
CA GLU A 422 0.41 -10.87 -19.18
C GLU A 422 -0.56 -11.50 -20.17
N LEU A 423 -1.59 -10.77 -20.60
CA LEU A 423 -2.57 -11.23 -21.57
C LEU A 423 -1.93 -11.55 -22.93
N SER A 424 -1.07 -10.67 -23.45
CA SER A 424 -0.34 -10.91 -24.69
C SER A 424 0.55 -12.15 -24.60
N LEU A 425 1.23 -12.34 -23.46
CA LEU A 425 2.09 -13.49 -23.22
C LEU A 425 1.29 -14.80 -23.17
N ILE A 426 0.11 -14.77 -22.53
CA ILE A 426 -0.86 -15.88 -22.52
C ILE A 426 -1.36 -16.20 -23.94
N LEU A 427 -1.80 -15.20 -24.70
CA LEU A 427 -2.32 -15.40 -26.06
C LEU A 427 -1.23 -15.92 -27.00
N TRP A 428 -0.01 -15.38 -26.90
CA TRP A 428 1.13 -15.85 -27.69
C TRP A 428 1.42 -17.33 -27.42
N LEU A 429 1.38 -17.74 -26.15
CA LEU A 429 1.58 -19.13 -25.75
C LEU A 429 0.47 -20.02 -26.31
N LEU A 430 -0.79 -19.62 -26.12
CA LEU A 430 -1.95 -20.32 -26.68
C LEU A 430 -1.82 -20.53 -28.18
N GLY A 431 -1.42 -19.49 -28.92
CA GLY A 431 -1.20 -19.57 -30.36
C GLY A 431 -0.11 -20.57 -30.75
N LYS A 432 0.94 -20.72 -29.93
CA LYS A 432 2.01 -21.71 -30.15
C LYS A 432 1.61 -23.13 -29.77
N THR A 433 0.75 -23.31 -28.77
CA THR A 433 0.38 -24.64 -28.25
C THR A 433 -0.88 -25.22 -28.88
N VAL A 434 -1.79 -24.39 -29.39
CA VAL A 434 -3.05 -24.81 -30.04
C VAL A 434 -2.92 -24.83 -31.57
N GLY A 435 -1.97 -24.09 -32.14
CA GLY A 435 -1.70 -24.04 -33.58
C GLY A 435 -0.78 -25.14 -34.13
N ILE A 436 -0.45 -26.15 -33.32
CA ILE A 436 0.28 -27.38 -33.68
C ILE A 436 -0.65 -28.53 -33.34
#